data_AF-A0A9E0DJ71-F1
#
_entry.id   AF-A0A9E0DJ71-F1
#
_cell.length_a   1.000
_cell.length_b   1.000
_cell.length_c   1.000
_cell.angle_alpha   90.00
_cell.angle_beta   90.00
_cell.angle_gamma   90.00
#
_symmetry.space_group_name_H-M   'P 1'
#
loop_
_entity.id
_entity.type
_entity.pdbx_description
1 polymer ?
#
loop_
_entity_poly.entity_id
_entity_poly.type
_entity_poly.pdbx_seq_one_letter_code
_entity_poly.pdbx_strand_id
1 'polypeptide(L)'
;MTGDEQIDAAVAQLFYQAKRQFGKAVKAYWMHDGEGCPGCGRDIDALRIKGQEAISLNAFIYRERGILITYFLCSRCAGQIFSAAKRVPGKQIARHDAIEATLVNDYKAYLRTLDG
;
A
#
# COMPACT_ATOMS: atom_id res chain seq x y z
N MET A 1 -12.59 6.67 18.77
CA MET A 1 -11.35 6.25 18.10
C MET A 1 -10.82 7.43 17.32
N THR A 2 -9.53 7.75 17.46
CA THR A 2 -8.84 8.78 16.67
C THR A 2 -8.66 8.31 15.21
N GLY A 3 -8.16 9.19 14.33
CA GLY A 3 -7.83 8.81 12.95
C GLY A 3 -6.74 7.74 12.88
N ASP A 4 -5.69 7.88 13.70
CA ASP A 4 -4.56 6.94 13.74
C ASP A 4 -5.00 5.55 14.21
N GLU A 5 -5.85 5.46 15.23
CA GLU A 5 -6.40 4.18 15.71
C GLU A 5 -7.20 3.45 14.62
N GLN A 6 -7.88 4.19 13.74
CA GLN A 6 -8.62 3.60 12.61
C GLN A 6 -7.67 3.07 11.53
N ILE A 7 -6.58 3.79 11.27
CA ILE A 7 -5.54 3.37 10.31
C ILE A 7 -4.87 2.10 10.82
N ASP A 8 -4.45 2.07 12.10
CA ASP A 8 -3.82 0.92 12.71
C ASP A 8 -4.72 -0.31 12.69
N ALA A 9 -6.01 -0.14 12.99
CA ALA A 9 -6.99 -1.21 12.90
C ALA A 9 -7.13 -1.74 11.46
N ALA A 10 -7.16 -0.86 10.47
CA ALA A 10 -7.26 -1.24 9.06
C ALA A 10 -6.00 -1.96 8.55
N VAL A 11 -4.81 -1.48 8.94
CA VAL A 11 -3.52 -2.11 8.61
C VAL A 11 -3.43 -3.50 9.27
N ALA A 12 -3.80 -3.60 10.55
CA ALA A 12 -3.84 -4.89 11.25
C ALA A 12 -4.80 -5.87 10.55
N GLN A 13 -5.99 -5.40 10.15
CA GLN A 13 -6.94 -6.22 9.41
C GLN A 13 -6.37 -6.71 8.07
N LEU A 14 -5.72 -5.85 7.28
CA LEU A 14 -5.05 -6.23 6.04
C LEU A 14 -3.98 -7.30 6.29
N PHE A 15 -3.17 -7.14 7.34
CA PHE A 15 -2.17 -8.13 7.72
C PHE A 15 -2.80 -9.49 8.05
N TYR A 16 -3.83 -9.53 8.89
CA TYR A 16 -4.49 -10.78 9.25
C TYR A 16 -5.15 -11.46 8.05
N GLN A 17 -5.79 -10.70 7.16
CA GLN A 17 -6.36 -11.22 5.93
C GLN A 17 -5.29 -11.81 5.02
N ALA A 18 -4.19 -11.07 4.78
CA ALA A 18 -3.09 -11.53 3.95
C ALA A 18 -2.43 -12.79 4.54
N LYS A 19 -2.21 -12.84 5.86
CA LYS A 19 -1.64 -14.00 6.55
C LYS A 19 -2.54 -15.23 6.48
N ARG A 20 -3.87 -15.06 6.55
CA ARG A 20 -4.83 -16.16 6.34
C ARG A 20 -4.83 -16.67 4.90
N GLN A 21 -4.77 -15.76 3.93
CA GLN A 21 -4.85 -16.11 2.50
C GLN A 21 -3.54 -16.72 1.97
N PHE A 22 -2.38 -16.17 2.38
CA PHE A 22 -1.08 -16.51 1.80
C PHE A 22 -0.15 -17.26 2.79
N GLY A 23 -0.58 -17.45 4.04
CA GLY A 23 0.11 -18.27 5.03
C GLY A 23 1.54 -17.80 5.28
N LYS A 24 2.49 -18.74 5.15
CA LYS A 24 3.92 -18.52 5.43
C LYS A 24 4.60 -17.52 4.49
N ALA A 25 3.96 -17.12 3.40
CA ALA A 25 4.47 -16.07 2.52
C ALA A 25 4.44 -14.67 3.16
N VAL A 26 3.63 -14.47 4.21
CA VAL A 26 3.53 -13.22 4.97
C VAL A 26 4.00 -13.46 6.40
N LYS A 27 5.21 -13.00 6.70
CA LYS A 27 5.89 -13.16 7.99
C LYS A 27 5.63 -11.98 8.93
N ALA A 28 5.72 -10.76 8.40
CA ALA A 28 5.49 -9.51 9.11
C ALA A 28 4.85 -8.47 8.18
N TYR A 29 4.54 -7.29 8.72
CA TYR A 29 4.07 -6.14 7.95
C TYR A 29 4.94 -4.90 8.24
N TRP A 30 4.92 -3.94 7.33
CA TRP A 30 5.54 -2.64 7.46
C TRP A 30 4.63 -1.60 6.80
N MET A 31 4.36 -0.50 7.49
CA MET A 31 3.62 0.62 6.92
C MET A 31 4.62 1.59 6.32
N HIS A 32 4.47 1.87 5.02
CA HIS A 32 5.17 2.96 4.38
C HIS A 32 4.60 4.28 4.90
N ASP A 33 5.45 5.06 5.55
CA ASP A 33 5.16 6.35 6.19
C ASP A 33 5.81 7.53 5.46
N GLY A 34 6.31 7.32 4.24
CA GLY A 34 6.95 8.37 3.47
C GLY A 34 5.99 9.50 3.08
N GLU A 35 6.53 10.71 2.91
CA GLU A 35 5.75 11.95 2.73
C GLU A 35 4.92 12.01 1.42
N GLY A 36 5.12 11.08 0.49
CA GLY A 36 4.49 11.13 -0.84
C GLY A 36 4.00 9.78 -1.37
N CYS A 37 3.05 9.86 -2.31
CA CYS A 37 2.47 8.72 -3.00
C CYS A 37 3.57 7.90 -3.72
N PRO A 38 3.77 6.61 -3.40
CA PRO A 38 4.85 5.80 -3.97
C PRO A 38 4.76 5.64 -5.49
N GLY A 39 3.57 5.85 -6.05
CA GLY A 39 3.35 5.79 -7.49
C GLY A 39 3.75 7.04 -8.27
N CYS A 40 3.78 8.25 -7.67
CA CYS A 40 4.05 9.48 -8.41
C CYS A 40 4.68 10.64 -7.62
N GLY A 41 4.97 10.46 -6.34
CA GLY A 41 5.60 11.45 -5.46
C GLY A 41 4.70 12.61 -5.00
N ARG A 42 3.43 12.65 -5.39
CA ARG A 42 2.48 13.69 -4.92
C ARG A 42 2.00 13.40 -3.50
N ASP A 43 1.56 14.44 -2.81
CA ASP A 43 0.89 14.33 -1.51
C ASP A 43 -0.30 13.37 -1.57
N ILE A 44 -0.57 12.72 -0.44
CA ILE A 44 -1.75 11.88 -0.25
C ILE A 44 -2.97 12.78 -0.05
N ASP A 45 -3.99 12.57 -0.87
CA ASP A 45 -5.25 13.28 -0.84
C ASP A 45 -6.45 12.33 -0.81
N ALA A 46 -7.58 12.86 -0.33
CA ALA A 46 -8.84 12.13 -0.34
C ALA A 46 -9.36 11.92 -1.78
N LEU A 47 -10.00 10.79 -1.99
CA LEU A 47 -10.71 10.45 -3.21
C LEU A 47 -12.19 10.28 -2.91
N ARG A 48 -13.04 10.59 -3.91
CA ARG A 48 -14.50 10.48 -3.76
C ARG A 48 -14.99 9.14 -4.32
N ILE A 49 -15.48 8.27 -3.45
CA ILE A 49 -16.06 6.97 -3.81
C ILE A 49 -17.52 6.96 -3.41
N LYS A 50 -18.42 6.79 -4.40
CA LYS A 50 -19.88 6.74 -4.17
C LYS A 50 -20.42 7.94 -3.34
N GLY A 51 -19.85 9.12 -3.57
CA GLY A 51 -20.24 10.35 -2.87
C GLY A 51 -19.59 10.58 -1.51
N GLN A 52 -18.80 9.63 -1.00
CA GLN A 52 -18.07 9.74 0.26
C GLN A 52 -16.59 10.03 0.00
N GLU A 53 -15.97 10.80 0.89
CA GLU A 53 -14.52 10.96 0.93
C GLU A 53 -13.88 9.72 1.56
N ALA A 54 -12.79 9.27 0.97
CA ALA A 54 -12.02 8.13 1.44
C ALA A 54 -10.53 8.37 1.19
N ILE A 55 -9.68 7.66 1.93
CA ILE A 55 -8.24 7.58 1.67
C ILE A 55 -7.94 6.19 1.09
N SER A 56 -7.05 6.13 0.10
CA SER A 56 -6.70 4.87 -0.55
C SER A 56 -5.62 4.15 0.25
N LEU A 57 -6.03 3.29 1.18
CA LEU A 57 -5.15 2.33 1.85
C LEU A 57 -4.99 1.07 0.99
N ASN A 58 -3.74 0.64 0.79
CA ASN A 58 -3.38 -0.48 -0.07
C ASN A 58 -2.32 -1.36 0.60
N ALA A 59 -2.09 -2.55 0.03
CA ALA A 59 -1.05 -3.45 0.48
C ALA A 59 -0.38 -4.19 -0.70
N PHE A 60 0.91 -4.47 -0.55
CA PHE A 60 1.75 -5.21 -1.48
C PHE A 60 2.57 -6.24 -0.70
N ILE A 61 2.65 -7.48 -1.19
CA ILE A 61 3.46 -8.52 -0.55
C ILE A 61 4.84 -8.55 -1.20
N TYR A 62 5.85 -8.02 -0.51
CA TYR A 62 7.25 -8.17 -0.92
C TYR A 62 7.74 -9.59 -0.56
N ARG A 63 7.49 -10.53 -1.49
CA ARG A 63 7.66 -11.97 -1.27
C ARG A 63 9.09 -12.38 -0.91
N GLU A 64 10.10 -11.70 -1.46
CA GLU A 64 11.51 -11.99 -1.19
C GLU A 64 11.84 -11.92 0.31
N ARG A 65 11.21 -10.97 1.03
CA ARG A 65 11.38 -10.78 2.47
C ARG A 65 10.20 -11.32 3.30
N GLY A 66 9.10 -11.66 2.65
CA GLY A 66 7.87 -12.10 3.31
C GLY A 66 7.21 -10.97 4.10
N ILE A 67 7.24 -9.75 3.58
CA ILE A 67 6.73 -8.55 4.25
C ILE A 67 5.49 -8.05 3.51
N LEU A 68 4.42 -7.81 4.24
CA LEU A 68 3.27 -7.05 3.73
C LEU A 68 3.57 -5.56 3.90
N ILE A 69 3.80 -4.87 2.81
CA ILE A 69 4.00 -3.42 2.79
C ILE A 69 2.64 -2.75 2.60
N THR A 70 2.15 -2.04 3.62
CA THR A 70 0.94 -1.20 3.51
C THR A 70 1.31 0.23 3.16
N TYR A 71 0.47 0.92 2.38
CA TYR A 71 0.78 2.25 1.88
C TYR A 71 -0.48 3.01 1.46
N PHE A 72 -0.36 4.34 1.42
CA PHE A 72 -1.39 5.21 0.86
C PHE A 72 -1.10 5.58 -0.60
N LEU A 73 -2.17 5.85 -1.35
CA LEU A 73 -2.08 6.42 -2.70
C LEU A 73 -2.84 7.74 -2.79
N CYS A 74 -2.29 8.69 -3.55
CA CYS A 74 -3.03 9.85 -3.99
C CYS A 74 -4.20 9.45 -4.91
N SER A 75 -5.22 10.30 -4.98
CA SER A 75 -6.43 10.16 -5.80
C SER A 75 -6.11 9.88 -7.27
N ARG A 76 -5.04 10.47 -7.81
CA ARG A 76 -4.58 10.24 -9.19
C ARG A 76 -4.12 8.80 -9.41
N CYS A 77 -3.25 8.28 -8.55
CA CYS A 77 -2.72 6.91 -8.69
C CYS A 77 -3.81 5.87 -8.41
N ALA A 78 -4.60 6.07 -7.35
CA ALA A 78 -5.75 5.22 -7.04
C ALA A 78 -6.75 5.20 -8.21
N GLY A 79 -7.09 6.37 -8.77
CA GLY A 79 -7.99 6.49 -9.91
C GLY A 79 -7.50 5.76 -11.16
N GLN A 80 -6.19 5.79 -11.45
CA GLN A 80 -5.60 5.03 -12.55
C GLN A 80 -5.76 3.52 -12.36
N ILE A 81 -5.50 3.02 -11.15
CA ILE A 81 -5.66 1.60 -10.82
C ILE A 81 -7.14 1.20 -10.93
N PHE A 82 -8.06 1.97 -10.35
CA PHE A 82 -9.49 1.67 -10.44
C PHE A 82 -10.02 1.70 -11.88
N SER A 83 -9.56 2.64 -12.70
CA SER A 83 -9.95 2.74 -14.11
C SER A 83 -9.45 1.52 -14.90
N ALA A 84 -8.23 1.07 -14.62
CA ALA A 84 -7.67 -0.14 -15.22
C ALA A 84 -8.40 -1.40 -14.77
N ALA A 85 -8.69 -1.53 -13.48
CA ALA A 85 -9.38 -2.69 -12.90
C ALA A 85 -10.80 -2.85 -13.45
N LYS A 86 -11.51 -1.75 -13.78
CA LYS A 86 -12.81 -1.82 -14.46
C LYS A 86 -12.74 -2.40 -15.87
N ARG A 87 -11.62 -2.20 -16.56
CA ARG A 87 -11.40 -2.68 -17.94
C ARG A 87 -10.90 -4.11 -17.95
N VAL A 88 -9.91 -4.42 -17.12
CA VAL A 88 -9.29 -5.74 -17.02
C VAL A 88 -8.97 -6.04 -15.55
N PRO A 89 -9.92 -6.65 -14.81
CA PRO A 89 -9.74 -6.97 -13.39
C PRO A 89 -8.53 -7.86 -13.15
N GLY A 90 -7.80 -7.61 -12.06
CA GLY A 90 -6.68 -8.44 -11.62
C GLY A 90 -5.40 -8.30 -12.45
N LYS A 91 -5.39 -7.46 -13.50
CA LYS A 91 -4.18 -7.25 -14.32
C LYS A 91 -3.34 -6.10 -13.76
N GLN A 92 -2.05 -6.37 -13.54
CA GLN A 92 -1.07 -5.33 -13.23
C GLN A 92 -0.91 -4.36 -14.42
N ILE A 93 -0.51 -3.14 -14.08
CA ILE A 93 -0.26 -2.05 -15.03
C ILE A 93 1.05 -1.38 -14.61
N ALA A 94 1.66 -0.59 -15.50
CA ALA A 94 2.93 0.11 -15.21
C ALA A 94 2.91 0.94 -13.91
N ARG A 95 1.73 1.39 -13.46
CA ARG A 95 1.60 2.07 -12.17
C ARG A 95 1.91 1.15 -10.98
N HIS A 96 1.52 -0.12 -11.04
CA HIS A 96 1.86 -1.10 -10.01
C HIS A 96 3.38 -1.30 -9.95
N ASP A 97 4.03 -1.49 -11.10
CA ASP A 97 5.49 -1.69 -11.16
C ASP A 97 6.25 -0.50 -10.53
N ALA A 98 5.83 0.73 -10.83
CA ALA A 98 6.40 1.94 -10.23
C ALA A 98 6.19 1.99 -8.71
N ILE A 99 4.98 1.69 -8.23
CA ILE A 99 4.67 1.63 -6.79
C ILE A 99 5.54 0.59 -6.10
N GLU A 100 5.57 -0.65 -6.62
CA GLU A 100 6.30 -1.76 -6.03
C GLU A 100 7.81 -1.48 -5.98
N ALA A 101 8.38 -0.89 -7.04
CA ALA A 101 9.79 -0.49 -7.06
C ALA A 101 10.11 0.55 -5.97
N THR A 102 9.29 1.59 -5.83
CA THR A 102 9.45 2.61 -4.79
C THR A 102 9.36 1.98 -3.40
N LEU A 103 8.30 1.22 -3.13
CA LEU A 103 8.07 0.58 -1.83
C LEU A 103 9.21 -0.38 -1.43
N VAL A 104 9.73 -1.15 -2.39
CA VAL A 104 10.87 -2.05 -2.14
C VAL A 104 12.14 -1.24 -1.82
N ASN A 105 12.39 -0.14 -2.52
CA ASN A 105 13.55 0.70 -2.26
C ASN A 105 13.47 1.38 -0.89
N ASP A 106 12.30 1.92 -0.54
CA ASP A 106 12.07 2.58 0.74
C ASP A 106 12.17 1.59 1.91
N TYR A 107 11.59 0.40 1.76
CA TYR A 107 11.74 -0.65 2.78
C TYR A 107 13.21 -1.07 2.96
N LYS A 108 13.98 -1.19 1.86
CA LYS A 108 15.42 -1.46 1.93
C LYS A 108 16.18 -0.33 2.61
N ALA A 109 15.80 0.93 2.40
CA ALA A 109 16.39 2.07 3.08
C ALA A 109 16.08 2.04 4.59
N TYR A 110 14.82 1.77 4.96
CA TYR A 110 14.41 1.57 6.35
C TYR A 110 15.22 0.49 7.06
N LEU A 111 15.44 -0.68 6.42
CA LEU A 111 16.26 -1.74 7.00
C LEU A 111 17.68 -1.27 7.32
N ARG A 112 18.30 -0.45 6.45
CA ARG A 112 19.63 0.10 6.71
C ARG A 112 19.67 1.04 7.92
N THR A 113 18.55 1.70 8.25
CA THR A 113 18.47 2.56 9.45
C THR A 113 18.35 1.76 10.75
N LEU A 114 18.02 0.47 10.67
CA LEU A 114 17.98 -0.43 11.83
C LEU A 114 19.32 -1.12 12.09
N ASP A 115 20.16 -1.22 11.06
CA ASP A 115 21.48 -1.87 11.11
C ASP A 115 22.61 -0.93 11.57
N GLY A 116 22.31 0.35 11.81
CA GLY A 116 23.26 1.38 12.28
C GLY A 116 22.97 1.83 13.69
#